data_AF-A0A7L2VT22-F1
#
_entry.id   AF-A0A7L2VT22-F1
#
_cell.length_a   1.000
_cell.length_b   1.000
_cell.length_c   1.000
_cell.angle_alpha   90.00
_cell.angle_beta   90.00
_cell.angle_gamma   90.00
#
_symmetry.space_group_name_H-M   'P 1'
#
loop_
_entity.id
_entity.type
_entity.pdbx_description
1 polymer ?
#
loop_
_entity_poly.entity_id
_entity_poly.type
_entity_poly.pdbx_seq_one_letter_code
_entity_poly.pdbx_strand_id
1 'polypeptide(L)'
;LEDVQDTFDFCYKVHYLPGEDRANDPQYAQQVQALQAKLQILDRQRREVLAQMQQLLGRSETLRDFMLEELGAWQERQQRSCLGAPDDTRLRPLETWFTELGQGLFQLLKLLRALEDLRQKVTYERDPLKAETPLLERRLRELLTYLLQRAFVVEQQPSMPNAHKRPLVLRTGSKFSSRARLLVRLHDRNHHMEAKIHIDRSGPPGFRKFNILTSSSKTLLTGDSPQDGLVCDFQYLTLKEQKDSRSGKGSKGIGEGPLVVTEELHLITFTLAYAYCGLELELETSTLPFVIISNNNQLSSAWASILWINMLSSNPKDQQFFSTPPPAPWPRLAEVLSWQFQSVAERGLGRDHLLMLAEKLFGKA
;
A
#
# COMPACT_ATOMS: atom_id res chain seq x y z
N LEU A 1 -11.88 -30.84 -14.51
CA LEU A 1 -11.84 -30.20 -15.85
C LEU A 1 -10.71 -30.77 -16.69
N GLU A 2 -9.45 -30.71 -16.24
CA GLU A 2 -8.29 -31.25 -16.98
C GLU A 2 -8.47 -32.74 -17.33
N ASP A 3 -8.77 -33.61 -16.35
CA ASP A 3 -9.00 -35.05 -16.62
C ASP A 3 -10.13 -35.32 -17.64
N VAL A 4 -11.19 -34.51 -17.60
CA VAL A 4 -12.32 -34.61 -18.54
C VAL A 4 -11.88 -34.24 -19.95
N GLN A 5 -11.03 -33.23 -20.06
CA GLN A 5 -10.46 -32.80 -21.33
C GLN A 5 -9.46 -33.82 -21.88
N ASP A 6 -8.57 -34.35 -21.04
CA ASP A 6 -7.59 -35.36 -21.45
C ASP A 6 -8.30 -36.65 -21.90
N THR A 7 -9.37 -37.04 -21.21
CA THR A 7 -10.23 -38.16 -21.63
C THR A 7 -10.88 -37.89 -22.99
N PHE A 8 -11.37 -36.65 -23.22
CA PHE A 8 -11.93 -36.27 -24.51
C PHE A 8 -10.87 -36.30 -25.62
N ASP A 9 -9.70 -35.71 -25.38
CA ASP A 9 -8.59 -35.64 -26.34
C ASP A 9 -8.09 -37.04 -26.72
N PHE A 10 -7.94 -37.94 -25.75
CA PHE A 10 -7.62 -39.34 -26.00
C PHE A 10 -8.67 -40.02 -26.88
N CYS A 11 -9.95 -39.95 -26.50
CA CYS A 11 -11.03 -40.55 -27.30
C CYS A 11 -11.09 -39.95 -28.70
N TYR A 12 -10.90 -38.64 -28.85
CA TYR A 12 -10.93 -37.96 -30.14
C TYR A 12 -9.81 -38.48 -31.04
N LYS A 13 -8.58 -38.56 -30.54
CA LYS A 13 -7.43 -39.08 -31.30
C LYS A 13 -7.57 -40.54 -31.71
N VAL A 14 -8.22 -41.37 -30.88
CA VAL A 14 -8.40 -42.80 -31.15
C VAL A 14 -9.54 -43.07 -32.13
N HIS A 15 -10.67 -42.35 -32.00
CA HIS A 15 -11.91 -42.66 -32.71
C HIS A 15 -12.20 -41.75 -33.90
N TYR A 16 -11.61 -40.55 -33.96
CA TYR A 16 -11.82 -39.60 -35.05
C TYR A 16 -10.64 -39.62 -36.03
N LEU A 17 -10.82 -40.31 -37.16
CA LEU A 17 -9.87 -40.35 -38.27
C LEU A 17 -10.37 -39.42 -39.40
N PRO A 18 -9.74 -38.26 -39.64
CA PRO A 18 -10.16 -37.36 -40.72
C PRO A 18 -9.95 -38.00 -42.09
N GLY A 19 -10.97 -38.00 -42.96
CA GLY A 19 -10.83 -38.38 -44.38
C GLY A 19 -11.17 -39.83 -44.73
N GLU A 20 -11.56 -40.67 -43.77
CA GLU A 20 -12.17 -41.97 -44.05
C GLU A 20 -13.69 -41.83 -44.12
N ASP A 21 -14.29 -42.14 -45.28
CA ASP A 21 -15.73 -42.02 -45.53
C ASP A 21 -16.49 -43.18 -44.86
N ARG A 22 -16.59 -43.12 -43.52
CA ARG A 22 -17.28 -44.11 -42.66
C ARG A 22 -18.69 -43.68 -42.25
N ALA A 23 -19.31 -42.75 -42.99
CA ALA A 23 -20.61 -42.16 -42.65
C ALA A 23 -21.75 -43.20 -42.51
N ASN A 24 -21.63 -44.35 -43.17
CA ASN A 24 -22.62 -45.44 -43.12
C ASN A 24 -22.32 -46.52 -42.06
N ASP A 25 -21.22 -46.40 -41.29
CA ASP A 25 -20.89 -47.35 -40.22
C ASP A 25 -21.62 -46.98 -38.91
N PRO A 26 -22.58 -47.80 -38.44
CA PRO A 26 -23.32 -47.52 -37.21
C PRO A 26 -22.43 -47.50 -35.96
N GLN A 27 -21.30 -48.21 -35.94
CA GLN A 27 -20.36 -48.17 -34.83
C GLN A 27 -19.60 -46.83 -34.80
N TYR A 28 -19.22 -46.32 -35.97
CA TYR A 28 -18.58 -45.01 -36.10
C TYR A 28 -19.55 -43.89 -35.68
N ALA A 29 -20.81 -43.95 -36.10
CA ALA A 29 -21.84 -43.01 -35.67
C ALA A 29 -22.04 -42.97 -34.15
N GLN A 30 -22.05 -44.15 -33.48
CA GLN A 30 -22.11 -44.22 -32.01
C GLN A 30 -20.87 -43.61 -31.34
N GLN A 31 -19.67 -43.82 -31.90
CA GLN A 31 -18.43 -43.23 -31.37
C GLN A 31 -18.43 -41.71 -31.48
N VAL A 32 -18.87 -41.16 -32.62
CA VAL A 32 -19.02 -39.71 -32.82
C VAL A 32 -20.03 -39.13 -31.82
N GLN A 33 -21.16 -39.80 -31.60
CA GLN A 33 -22.15 -39.37 -30.62
C GLN A 33 -21.59 -39.37 -29.18
N ALA A 34 -20.78 -40.37 -28.83
CA ALA A 34 -20.10 -40.43 -27.53
C ALA A 34 -19.06 -39.30 -27.36
N LEU A 35 -18.31 -38.97 -28.42
CA LEU A 35 -17.38 -37.83 -28.43
C LEU A 35 -18.12 -36.50 -28.23
N GLN A 36 -19.26 -36.33 -28.91
CA GLN A 36 -20.08 -35.13 -28.77
C GLN A 36 -20.64 -34.98 -27.34
N ALA A 37 -21.08 -36.07 -26.72
CA ALA A 37 -21.51 -36.06 -25.31
C ALA A 37 -20.37 -35.66 -24.37
N LYS A 38 -19.15 -36.18 -24.59
CA LYS A 38 -17.95 -35.78 -23.81
C LYS A 38 -17.62 -34.30 -24.00
N LEU A 39 -17.71 -33.77 -25.21
CA LEU A 39 -17.48 -32.35 -25.50
C LEU A 39 -18.53 -31.45 -24.82
N GLN A 40 -19.80 -31.87 -24.79
CA GLN A 40 -20.85 -31.14 -24.07
C GLN A 40 -20.61 -31.12 -22.56
N ILE A 41 -20.13 -32.23 -21.98
CA ILE A 41 -19.73 -32.27 -20.56
C ILE A 41 -18.56 -31.31 -20.31
N LEU A 42 -17.57 -31.28 -21.21
CA LEU A 42 -16.44 -30.36 -21.13
C LEU A 42 -16.87 -28.89 -21.19
N ASP A 43 -17.73 -28.51 -22.14
CA ASP A 43 -18.28 -27.15 -22.23
C ASP A 43 -19.04 -26.76 -20.96
N ARG A 44 -19.90 -27.65 -20.45
CA ARG A 44 -20.62 -27.42 -19.18
C ARG A 44 -19.66 -27.16 -18.02
N GLN A 45 -18.61 -27.97 -17.88
CA GLN A 45 -17.60 -27.77 -16.82
C GLN A 45 -16.81 -26.47 -17.00
N ARG A 46 -16.47 -26.07 -18.24
CA ARG A 46 -15.80 -24.79 -18.50
C ARG A 46 -16.67 -23.62 -18.06
N ARG A 47 -17.96 -23.62 -18.41
CA ARG A 47 -18.93 -22.59 -17.98
C ARG A 47 -19.07 -22.54 -16.46
N GLU A 48 -19.16 -23.70 -15.82
CA GLU A 48 -19.30 -23.79 -14.36
C GLU A 48 -18.08 -23.22 -13.63
N VAL A 49 -16.86 -23.57 -14.08
CA VAL A 49 -15.61 -23.03 -13.51
C VAL A 49 -15.54 -21.51 -13.69
N LEU A 50 -15.87 -20.99 -14.88
CA LEU A 50 -15.89 -19.56 -15.13
C LEU A 50 -16.90 -18.83 -14.23
N ALA A 51 -18.11 -19.38 -14.08
CA ALA A 51 -19.13 -18.80 -13.21
C ALA A 51 -18.68 -18.78 -11.73
N GLN A 52 -18.06 -19.86 -11.25
CA GLN A 52 -17.50 -19.90 -9.89
C GLN A 52 -16.36 -18.89 -9.70
N MET A 53 -15.47 -18.74 -10.68
CA MET A 53 -14.41 -17.73 -10.66
C MET A 53 -14.97 -16.32 -10.62
N GLN A 54 -15.99 -16.02 -11.43
CA GLN A 54 -16.67 -14.72 -11.43
C GLN A 54 -17.30 -14.41 -10.07
N GLN A 55 -17.97 -15.40 -9.47
CA GLN A 55 -18.58 -15.26 -8.15
C GLN A 55 -17.52 -15.04 -7.05
N LEU A 56 -16.44 -15.82 -7.06
CA LEU A 56 -15.35 -15.68 -6.09
C LEU A 56 -14.69 -14.31 -6.22
N LEU A 57 -14.42 -13.85 -7.44
CA LEU A 57 -13.85 -12.52 -7.70
C LEU A 57 -14.76 -11.40 -7.17
N GLY A 58 -16.08 -11.51 -7.37
CA GLY A 58 -17.05 -10.57 -6.79
C GLY A 58 -17.03 -10.54 -5.26
N ARG A 59 -16.94 -11.70 -4.60
CA ARG A 59 -16.80 -11.77 -3.13
C ARG A 59 -15.48 -11.17 -2.65
N SER A 60 -14.40 -11.41 -3.38
CA SER A 60 -13.08 -10.85 -3.08
C SER A 60 -13.06 -9.32 -3.17
N GLU A 61 -13.82 -8.71 -4.08
CA GLU A 61 -13.98 -7.26 -4.16
C GLU A 61 -14.70 -6.70 -2.92
N THR A 62 -15.77 -7.34 -2.47
CA THR A 62 -16.47 -6.94 -1.23
C THR A 62 -15.55 -7.04 -0.01
N LEU A 63 -14.78 -8.13 0.09
CA LEU A 63 -13.82 -8.30 1.18
C LEU A 63 -12.69 -7.25 1.12
N ARG A 64 -12.19 -6.93 -0.08
CA ARG A 64 -11.22 -5.85 -0.29
C ARG A 64 -11.77 -4.54 0.26
N ASP A 65 -13.01 -4.17 -0.06
CA ASP A 65 -13.57 -2.88 0.35
C ASP A 65 -13.63 -2.75 1.88
N PHE A 66 -14.10 -3.79 2.56
CA PHE A 66 -14.05 -3.86 4.03
C PHE A 66 -12.62 -3.71 4.57
N MET A 67 -11.65 -4.42 3.99
CA MET A 67 -10.26 -4.34 4.43
C MET A 67 -9.63 -2.95 4.21
N LEU A 68 -10.07 -2.22 3.19
CA LEU A 68 -9.61 -0.85 2.94
C LEU A 68 -10.18 0.15 3.93
N GLU A 69 -11.41 -0.05 4.40
CA GLU A 69 -11.99 0.73 5.50
C GLU A 69 -11.20 0.51 6.81
N GLU A 70 -10.92 -0.75 7.15
CA GLU A 70 -10.11 -1.10 8.33
C GLU A 70 -8.67 -0.57 8.22
N LEU A 71 -8.10 -0.55 7.02
CA LEU A 71 -6.81 0.08 6.76
C LEU A 71 -6.85 1.59 6.99
N GLY A 72 -7.92 2.27 6.55
CA GLY A 72 -8.15 3.69 6.80
C GLY A 72 -8.24 3.98 8.30
N ALA A 73 -9.02 3.19 9.05
CA ALA A 73 -9.11 3.30 10.50
C ALA A 73 -7.76 3.08 11.19
N TRP A 74 -6.92 2.16 10.69
CA TRP A 74 -5.56 2.00 11.19
C TRP A 74 -4.66 3.22 10.89
N GLN A 75 -4.77 3.83 9.71
CA GLN A 75 -4.02 5.06 9.37
C GLN A 75 -4.38 6.21 10.30
N GLU A 76 -5.67 6.38 10.62
CA GLU A 76 -6.13 7.37 11.59
C GLU A 76 -5.59 7.11 13.00
N ARG A 77 -5.61 5.85 13.45
CA ARG A 77 -5.00 5.44 14.74
C ARG A 77 -3.49 5.71 14.75
N GLN A 78 -2.78 5.43 13.65
CA GLN A 78 -1.35 5.72 13.55
C GLN A 78 -1.07 7.23 13.62
N GLN A 79 -1.87 8.05 12.94
CA GLN A 79 -1.78 9.52 12.98
C GLN A 79 -1.99 10.04 14.41
N ARG A 80 -3.04 9.59 15.10
CA ARG A 80 -3.31 9.95 16.51
C ARG A 80 -2.19 9.49 17.45
N SER A 81 -1.69 8.26 17.25
CA SER A 81 -0.55 7.72 18.01
C SER A 81 0.71 8.57 17.83
N CYS A 82 0.95 9.10 16.62
CA CYS A 82 2.05 10.04 16.38
C CYS A 82 1.93 11.32 17.22
N LEU A 83 0.71 11.75 17.57
CA LEU A 83 0.45 12.89 18.46
C LEU A 83 0.54 12.53 19.95
N GLY A 84 0.74 11.25 20.29
CA GLY A 84 0.83 10.77 21.66
C GLY A 84 -0.43 10.12 22.21
N ALA A 85 -1.45 9.88 21.37
CA ALA A 85 -2.61 9.09 21.79
C ALA A 85 -2.19 7.63 22.13
N PRO A 86 -2.80 7.01 23.15
CA PRO A 86 -2.50 5.62 23.55
C PRO A 86 -3.19 4.59 22.63
N ASP A 87 -3.12 4.81 21.31
CA ASP A 87 -3.74 3.95 20.30
C ASP A 87 -2.85 2.75 19.94
N ASP A 88 -3.45 1.58 19.71
CA ASP A 88 -2.76 0.39 19.20
C ASP A 88 -2.59 0.48 17.68
N THR A 89 -1.34 0.43 17.23
CA THR A 89 -0.96 0.54 15.81
C THR A 89 -0.40 -0.76 15.24
N ARG A 90 -0.61 -1.91 15.90
CA ARG A 90 -0.14 -3.22 15.41
C ARG A 90 -0.81 -3.61 14.08
N LEU A 91 0.01 -3.93 13.08
CA LEU A 91 -0.44 -4.29 11.72
C LEU A 91 -0.76 -5.77 11.52
N ARG A 92 -0.44 -6.66 12.48
CA ARG A 92 -0.53 -8.12 12.28
C ARG A 92 -1.91 -8.60 11.75
N PRO A 93 -3.06 -8.15 12.29
CA PRO A 93 -4.35 -8.59 11.78
C PRO A 93 -4.58 -8.20 10.31
N LEU A 94 -4.28 -6.94 9.97
CA LEU A 94 -4.38 -6.43 8.60
C LEU A 94 -3.43 -7.20 7.67
N GLU A 95 -2.19 -7.40 8.08
CA GLU A 95 -1.22 -8.16 7.29
C GLU A 95 -1.71 -9.59 6.99
N THR A 96 -2.31 -10.27 7.97
CA THR A 96 -2.93 -11.57 7.74
C THR A 96 -4.05 -11.49 6.71
N TRP A 97 -5.01 -10.58 6.87
CA TRP A 97 -6.15 -10.47 5.94
C TRP A 97 -5.70 -10.11 4.52
N PHE A 98 -4.79 -9.14 4.37
CA PHE A 98 -4.22 -8.74 3.09
C PHE A 98 -3.43 -9.87 2.42
N THR A 99 -2.68 -10.64 3.21
CA THR A 99 -1.95 -11.81 2.69
C THR A 99 -2.90 -12.90 2.22
N GLU A 100 -3.91 -13.29 3.01
CA GLU A 100 -4.86 -14.35 2.64
C GLU A 100 -5.69 -13.97 1.40
N LEU A 101 -6.20 -12.74 1.33
CA LEU A 101 -6.90 -12.26 0.14
C LEU A 101 -5.96 -12.25 -1.08
N GLY A 102 -4.74 -11.72 -0.91
CA GLY A 102 -3.72 -11.73 -1.96
C GLY A 102 -3.42 -13.15 -2.47
N GLN A 103 -3.28 -14.13 -1.57
CA GLN A 103 -3.03 -15.53 -1.93
C GLN A 103 -4.16 -16.09 -2.79
N GLY A 104 -5.41 -15.90 -2.38
CA GLY A 104 -6.58 -16.35 -3.14
C GLY A 104 -6.64 -15.71 -4.53
N LEU A 105 -6.37 -14.42 -4.64
CA LEU A 105 -6.34 -13.70 -5.92
C LEU A 105 -5.21 -14.16 -6.84
N PHE A 106 -4.00 -14.40 -6.32
CA PHE A 106 -2.91 -14.94 -7.12
C PHE A 106 -3.15 -16.41 -7.51
N GLN A 107 -3.83 -17.18 -6.67
CA GLN A 107 -4.26 -18.54 -7.03
C GLN A 107 -5.27 -18.52 -8.17
N LEU A 108 -6.25 -17.61 -8.15
CA LEU A 108 -7.15 -17.38 -9.27
C LEU A 108 -6.40 -17.01 -10.55
N LEU A 109 -5.35 -16.18 -10.46
CA LEU A 109 -4.55 -15.79 -11.61
C LEU A 109 -3.82 -16.99 -12.23
N LYS A 110 -3.29 -17.89 -11.39
CA LYS A 110 -2.67 -19.16 -11.84
C LYS A 110 -3.69 -20.09 -12.50
N LEU A 111 -4.90 -20.19 -11.92
CA LEU A 111 -5.97 -21.01 -12.48
C LEU A 111 -6.44 -20.48 -13.84
N LEU A 112 -6.54 -19.17 -14.03
CA LEU A 112 -6.87 -18.57 -15.33
C LEU A 112 -5.81 -18.91 -16.40
N ARG A 113 -4.53 -18.92 -16.04
CA ARG A 113 -3.45 -19.37 -16.94
C ARG A 113 -3.59 -20.84 -17.30
N ALA A 114 -3.91 -21.71 -16.33
CA ALA A 114 -4.15 -23.12 -16.59
C ALA A 114 -5.38 -23.34 -17.51
N LEU A 115 -6.43 -22.52 -17.38
CA LEU A 115 -7.57 -22.55 -18.29
C LEU A 115 -7.18 -22.13 -19.72
N GLU A 116 -6.28 -21.16 -19.85
CA GLU A 116 -5.72 -20.76 -21.14
C GLU A 116 -4.91 -21.91 -21.79
N ASP A 117 -4.11 -22.63 -21.02
CA ASP A 117 -3.38 -23.81 -21.50
C ASP A 117 -4.34 -24.92 -21.95
N LEU A 118 -5.43 -25.16 -21.20
CA LEU A 118 -6.49 -26.09 -21.59
C LEU A 118 -7.21 -25.63 -22.86
N ARG A 119 -7.44 -24.32 -23.03
CA ARG A 119 -8.02 -23.76 -24.25
C ARG A 119 -7.13 -24.00 -25.47
N GLN A 120 -5.81 -23.86 -25.33
CA GLN A 120 -4.86 -24.11 -26.41
C GLN A 120 -4.85 -25.57 -26.86
N LYS A 121 -5.07 -26.53 -25.95
CA LYS A 121 -5.20 -27.96 -26.28
C LYS A 121 -6.51 -28.28 -27.00
N VAL A 122 -7.65 -27.74 -26.54
CA VAL A 122 -8.98 -28.03 -27.10
C VAL A 122 -9.82 -26.74 -27.15
N THR A 123 -10.30 -26.36 -28.32
CA THR A 123 -11.21 -25.21 -28.51
C THR A 123 -12.27 -25.49 -29.58
N TYR A 124 -13.30 -24.65 -29.64
CA TYR A 124 -14.46 -24.77 -30.53
C TYR A 124 -15.14 -23.41 -30.73
N GLU A 125 -16.07 -23.30 -31.70
CA GLU A 125 -16.65 -22.00 -32.14
C GLU A 125 -17.20 -21.13 -31.00
N ARG A 126 -17.86 -21.73 -30.01
CA ARG A 126 -18.51 -21.03 -28.87
C ARG A 126 -17.87 -21.33 -27.53
N ASP A 127 -16.56 -21.56 -27.54
CA ASP A 127 -15.77 -21.84 -26.35
C ASP A 127 -15.79 -20.64 -25.37
N PRO A 128 -16.38 -20.80 -24.17
CA PRO A 128 -16.50 -19.71 -23.22
C PRO A 128 -15.12 -19.24 -22.71
N LEU A 129 -14.10 -20.12 -22.70
CA LEU A 129 -12.73 -19.75 -22.33
C LEU A 129 -12.10 -18.74 -23.32
N LYS A 130 -12.61 -18.68 -24.56
CA LYS A 130 -12.13 -17.71 -25.56
C LYS A 130 -12.59 -16.30 -25.24
N ALA A 131 -13.85 -16.14 -24.83
CA ALA A 131 -14.47 -14.84 -24.61
C ALA A 131 -14.29 -14.33 -23.18
N GLU A 132 -14.41 -15.19 -22.16
CA GLU A 132 -14.56 -14.76 -20.77
C GLU A 132 -13.23 -14.69 -20.00
N THR A 133 -12.29 -15.61 -20.26
CA THR A 133 -10.99 -15.67 -19.56
C THR A 133 -10.20 -14.35 -19.63
N PRO A 134 -10.08 -13.66 -20.79
CA PRO A 134 -9.35 -12.39 -20.87
C PRO A 134 -10.00 -11.27 -20.04
N LEU A 135 -11.33 -11.24 -19.98
CA LEU A 135 -12.08 -10.24 -19.20
C LEU A 135 -11.89 -10.48 -17.70
N LEU A 136 -11.95 -11.75 -17.28
CA LEU A 136 -11.69 -12.16 -15.90
C LEU A 136 -10.26 -11.85 -15.47
N GLU A 137 -9.27 -12.18 -16.31
CA GLU A 137 -7.86 -11.90 -16.01
C GLU A 137 -7.62 -10.40 -15.86
N ARG A 138 -8.18 -9.58 -16.75
CA ARG A 138 -8.07 -8.12 -16.65
C ARG A 138 -8.64 -7.61 -15.33
N ARG A 139 -9.88 -7.97 -14.99
CA ARG A 139 -10.54 -7.55 -13.75
C ARG A 139 -9.77 -8.01 -12.51
N LEU A 140 -9.25 -9.24 -12.53
CA LEU A 140 -8.42 -9.78 -11.45
C LEU A 140 -7.09 -9.03 -11.29
N ARG A 141 -6.42 -8.68 -12.40
CA ARG A 141 -5.18 -7.90 -12.38
C ARG A 141 -5.40 -6.48 -11.88
N GLU A 142 -6.50 -5.84 -12.27
CA GLU A 142 -6.91 -4.53 -11.76
C GLU A 142 -7.14 -4.59 -10.24
N LEU A 143 -7.84 -5.64 -9.76
CA LEU A 143 -8.06 -5.88 -8.34
C LEU A 143 -6.76 -6.09 -7.56
N LEU A 144 -5.87 -6.96 -8.05
CA LEU A 144 -4.56 -7.22 -7.46
C LEU A 144 -3.70 -5.95 -7.40
N THR A 145 -3.67 -5.19 -8.50
CA THR A 145 -2.89 -3.95 -8.59
C THR A 145 -3.36 -2.94 -7.55
N TYR A 146 -4.67 -2.71 -7.48
CA TYR A 146 -5.24 -1.80 -6.50
C TYR A 146 -5.00 -2.28 -5.06
N LEU A 147 -5.22 -3.55 -4.76
CA LEU A 147 -4.95 -4.13 -3.45
C LEU A 147 -3.48 -3.92 -3.02
N LEU A 148 -2.52 -4.24 -3.90
CA LEU A 148 -1.08 -4.14 -3.62
C LEU A 148 -0.64 -2.68 -3.42
N GLN A 149 -1.14 -1.76 -4.24
CA GLN A 149 -0.86 -0.32 -4.10
C GLN A 149 -1.36 0.21 -2.75
N ARG A 150 -2.55 -0.19 -2.31
CA ARG A 150 -3.11 0.23 -1.02
C ARG A 150 -2.44 -0.47 0.17
N ALA A 151 -2.00 -1.71 -0.01
CA ALA A 151 -1.34 -2.52 1.01
C ALA A 151 0.08 -2.07 1.34
N PHE A 152 0.69 -1.17 0.55
CA PHE A 152 2.01 -0.63 0.84
C PHE A 152 1.90 0.61 1.74
N VAL A 153 2.28 0.46 3.00
CA VAL A 153 2.06 1.47 4.05
C VAL A 153 3.35 1.81 4.79
N VAL A 154 3.41 3.02 5.35
CA VAL A 154 4.48 3.39 6.28
C VAL A 154 4.12 2.84 7.66
N GLU A 155 4.81 1.79 8.11
CA GLU A 155 4.63 1.19 9.43
C GLU A 155 5.21 2.07 10.54
N GLN A 156 6.41 2.63 10.31
CA GLN A 156 7.08 3.51 11.26
C GLN A 156 7.37 4.87 10.59
N GLN A 157 6.67 5.90 11.08
CA GLN A 157 6.89 7.28 10.66
C GLN A 157 8.32 7.76 11.03
N PRO A 158 8.87 8.73 10.27
CA PRO A 158 10.21 9.25 10.51
C PRO A 158 10.43 9.70 11.95
N SER A 159 11.44 9.13 12.61
CA SER A 159 11.74 9.42 14.01
C SER A 159 13.25 9.29 14.30
N MET A 160 13.76 10.16 15.18
CA MET A 160 15.16 10.10 15.63
C MET A 160 15.29 9.20 16.88
N PRO A 161 16.41 8.46 17.05
CA PRO A 161 16.70 7.73 18.28
C PRO A 161 16.72 8.68 19.48
N ASN A 162 16.09 8.29 20.58
CA ASN A 162 16.00 9.08 21.83
C ASN A 162 15.31 10.45 21.70
N ALA A 163 14.61 10.75 20.60
CA ALA A 163 13.72 11.90 20.56
C ALA A 163 12.53 11.58 21.47
N HIS A 164 12.50 12.18 22.66
CA HIS A 164 11.40 12.05 23.63
C HIS A 164 10.04 12.28 22.96
N LYS A 165 9.40 11.22 22.44
CA LYS A 165 8.00 11.16 21.97
C LYS A 165 7.58 12.25 20.96
N ARG A 166 8.49 12.65 20.05
CA ARG A 166 8.23 13.63 18.97
C ARG A 166 8.57 13.06 17.60
N PRO A 167 7.80 12.08 17.07
CA PRO A 167 7.96 11.66 15.68
C PRO A 167 7.66 12.82 14.73
N LEU A 168 8.08 12.73 13.47
CA LEU A 168 7.82 13.74 12.44
C LEU A 168 8.50 15.12 12.67
N VAL A 169 9.43 15.22 13.61
CA VAL A 169 10.36 16.36 13.68
C VAL A 169 11.78 15.83 13.56
N LEU A 170 12.44 16.14 12.45
CA LEU A 170 13.79 15.68 12.17
C LEU A 170 14.78 16.82 12.26
N ARG A 171 15.99 16.53 12.75
CA ARG A 171 17.09 17.50 12.78
C ARG A 171 18.11 17.18 11.70
N THR A 172 18.53 18.18 10.93
CA THR A 172 19.64 18.04 9.97
C THR A 172 20.89 17.50 10.65
N GLY A 173 21.58 16.55 10.02
CA GLY A 173 22.78 15.92 10.58
C GLY A 173 22.54 14.88 11.68
N SER A 174 21.32 14.76 12.22
CA SER A 174 20.95 13.67 13.11
C SER A 174 20.56 12.41 12.33
N LYS A 175 20.82 11.25 12.93
CA LYS A 175 20.33 9.96 12.43
C LYS A 175 18.84 9.80 12.73
N PHE A 176 18.10 9.26 11.77
CA PHE A 176 16.69 8.89 11.94
C PHE A 176 16.39 7.54 11.26
N SER A 177 15.21 6.99 11.52
CA SER A 177 14.71 5.77 10.90
C SER A 177 13.29 5.96 10.40
N SER A 178 12.93 5.22 9.36
CA SER A 178 11.55 5.07 8.91
C SER A 178 11.40 3.73 8.20
N ARG A 179 10.20 3.16 8.27
CA ARG A 179 9.92 1.80 7.81
C ARG A 179 8.61 1.77 7.04
N ALA A 180 8.65 1.22 5.82
CA ALA A 180 7.47 0.84 5.08
C ALA A 180 7.29 -0.68 5.08
N ARG A 181 6.05 -1.15 4.93
CA ARG A 181 5.65 -2.55 4.90
C ARG A 181 4.64 -2.76 3.79
N LEU A 182 4.81 -3.84 3.03
CA LEU A 182 3.76 -4.38 2.18
C LEU A 182 2.98 -5.41 2.99
N LEU A 183 1.68 -5.16 3.20
CA LEU A 183 0.81 -6.05 4.00
C LEU A 183 0.54 -7.40 3.32
N VAL A 184 0.75 -7.49 2.00
CA VAL A 184 0.65 -8.75 1.25
C VAL A 184 2.01 -9.45 1.28
N ARG A 185 2.16 -10.48 2.11
CA ARG A 185 3.43 -11.20 2.33
C ARG A 185 3.75 -12.23 1.25
N LEU A 186 3.63 -11.85 -0.02
CA LEU A 186 3.85 -12.74 -1.17
C LEU A 186 5.04 -12.30 -1.98
N HIS A 187 6.04 -13.16 -2.07
CA HIS A 187 7.26 -12.94 -2.85
C HIS A 187 7.73 -14.28 -3.39
N ASP A 188 8.51 -14.22 -4.47
CA ASP A 188 9.25 -15.37 -4.96
C ASP A 188 10.67 -15.31 -4.39
N ARG A 189 11.16 -16.42 -3.85
CA ARG A 189 12.50 -16.50 -3.27
C ARG A 189 13.61 -16.25 -4.30
N ASN A 190 13.31 -16.49 -5.57
CA ASN A 190 14.26 -16.35 -6.67
C ASN A 190 14.26 -14.96 -7.30
N HIS A 191 13.32 -14.08 -6.92
CA HIS A 191 13.22 -12.73 -7.46
C HIS A 191 13.59 -11.71 -6.39
N HIS A 192 14.57 -10.86 -6.70
CA HIS A 192 14.97 -9.76 -5.83
C HIS A 192 14.07 -8.56 -6.06
N MET A 193 13.44 -8.05 -5.00
CA MET A 193 12.72 -6.79 -5.02
C MET A 193 13.63 -5.66 -4.52
N GLU A 194 13.58 -4.50 -5.17
CA GLU A 194 14.34 -3.32 -4.76
C GLU A 194 13.41 -2.29 -4.13
N ALA A 195 13.72 -1.87 -2.91
CA ALA A 195 13.05 -0.76 -2.23
C ALA A 195 13.93 0.51 -2.31
N LYS A 196 13.31 1.67 -2.54
CA LYS A 196 14.00 2.97 -2.54
C LYS A 196 13.29 3.96 -1.62
N ILE A 197 14.05 4.95 -1.15
CA ILE A 197 13.56 6.04 -0.32
C ILE A 197 13.96 7.39 -0.93
N HIS A 198 13.00 8.28 -1.03
CA HIS A 198 13.13 9.60 -1.64
C HIS A 198 12.55 10.65 -0.70
N ILE A 199 13.06 11.88 -0.79
CA ILE A 199 12.51 13.04 -0.08
C ILE A 199 12.02 14.04 -1.13
N ASP A 200 10.80 14.56 -0.93
CA ASP A 200 10.18 15.61 -1.76
C ASP A 200 10.27 15.39 -3.28
N ARG A 201 9.96 14.18 -3.76
CA ARG A 201 9.96 13.82 -5.20
C ARG A 201 9.14 14.81 -6.05
N SER A 202 8.08 15.38 -5.47
CA SER A 202 7.22 16.41 -6.06
C SER A 202 6.86 17.51 -5.04
N GLY A 203 7.87 18.02 -4.32
CA GLY A 203 7.67 19.05 -3.28
C GLY A 203 7.22 20.43 -3.82
N PRO A 204 6.61 21.27 -2.96
CA PRO A 204 6.18 22.62 -3.34
C PRO A 204 7.35 23.52 -3.79
N PRO A 205 7.13 24.43 -4.76
CA PRO A 205 8.15 25.40 -5.14
C PRO A 205 8.44 26.37 -3.98
N GLY A 206 9.71 26.75 -3.82
CA GLY A 206 10.15 27.70 -2.80
C GLY A 206 10.47 27.09 -1.43
N PHE A 207 10.20 25.81 -1.21
CA PHE A 207 10.61 25.11 0.02
C PHE A 207 12.10 24.73 -0.05
N ARG A 208 12.75 24.68 1.13
CA ARG A 208 14.12 24.16 1.25
C ARG A 208 14.18 22.70 0.77
N LYS A 209 15.27 22.36 0.10
CA LYS A 209 15.50 21.00 -0.43
C LYS A 209 16.52 20.26 0.39
N PHE A 210 16.34 18.95 0.50
CA PHE A 210 17.19 18.09 1.32
C PHE A 210 17.60 16.83 0.56
N ASN A 211 18.78 16.31 0.92
CA ASN A 211 19.27 15.03 0.45
C ASN A 211 19.34 14.03 1.60
N ILE A 212 19.01 12.77 1.30
CA ILE A 212 19.31 11.62 2.15
C ILE A 212 20.76 11.21 1.83
N LEU A 213 21.65 11.22 2.83
CA LEU A 213 23.10 10.98 2.64
C LEU A 213 23.54 9.51 2.73
N THR A 214 22.64 8.61 3.11
CA THR A 214 22.90 7.17 3.25
C THR A 214 22.39 6.40 2.03
N SER A 215 22.59 5.08 2.00
CA SER A 215 21.99 4.23 0.95
C SER A 215 20.49 4.49 0.86
N SER A 216 20.06 5.00 -0.29
CA SER A 216 18.67 5.30 -0.60
C SER A 216 17.96 4.14 -1.29
N SER A 217 18.66 3.03 -1.51
CA SER A 217 18.08 1.77 -1.96
C SER A 217 18.49 0.60 -1.07
N LYS A 218 17.63 -0.41 -1.04
CA LYS A 218 17.83 -1.66 -0.32
C LYS A 218 17.20 -2.80 -1.11
N THR A 219 17.98 -3.82 -1.42
CA THR A 219 17.43 -5.08 -1.93
C THR A 219 16.77 -5.82 -0.77
N LEU A 220 15.51 -6.21 -0.94
CA LEU A 220 14.83 -7.07 0.02
C LEU A 220 15.35 -8.50 -0.18
N LEU A 221 16.32 -8.88 0.66
CA LEU A 221 16.86 -10.23 0.70
C LEU A 221 16.07 -11.07 1.70
N THR A 222 15.56 -12.20 1.23
CA THR A 222 14.88 -13.22 2.03
C THR A 222 15.90 -13.86 2.97
N GLY A 223 15.86 -13.59 4.28
CA GLY A 223 16.92 -14.09 5.16
C GLY A 223 16.69 -14.05 6.67
N ASP A 224 16.41 -12.89 7.27
CA ASP A 224 16.72 -12.79 8.71
C ASP A 224 15.59 -13.23 9.66
N SER A 225 14.33 -13.25 9.19
CA SER A 225 13.27 -14.02 9.85
C SER A 225 12.05 -14.22 8.92
N PRO A 226 11.46 -15.44 8.81
CA PRO A 226 10.18 -15.64 8.13
C PRO A 226 9.01 -14.91 8.81
N GLN A 227 9.25 -14.34 10.00
CA GLN A 227 8.29 -13.58 10.80
C GLN A 227 8.18 -12.12 10.35
N ASP A 228 9.20 -11.52 9.74
CA ASP A 228 9.22 -10.07 9.49
C ASP A 228 8.39 -9.58 8.30
N GLY A 229 8.00 -10.43 7.35
CA GLY A 229 7.18 -10.01 6.20
C GLY A 229 7.97 -9.16 5.18
N LEU A 230 7.27 -8.45 4.29
CA LEU A 230 7.91 -7.60 3.26
C LEU A 230 8.11 -6.18 3.81
N VAL A 231 9.27 -5.97 4.44
CA VAL A 231 9.60 -4.74 5.17
C VAL A 231 10.76 -3.99 4.54
N CYS A 232 10.51 -2.72 4.23
CA CYS A 232 11.49 -1.76 3.76
C CYS A 232 11.99 -0.93 4.94
N ASP A 233 12.90 -1.50 5.74
CA ASP A 233 13.45 -0.83 6.92
C ASP A 233 14.72 -0.03 6.58
N PHE A 234 14.62 1.29 6.69
CA PHE A 234 15.71 2.23 6.48
C PHE A 234 16.11 2.87 7.81
N GLN A 235 17.27 2.46 8.31
CA GLN A 235 17.83 2.93 9.58
C GLN A 235 19.05 3.83 9.34
N TYR A 236 19.37 4.66 10.34
CA TYR A 236 20.54 5.54 10.34
C TYR A 236 20.59 6.57 9.20
N LEU A 237 19.42 6.90 8.62
CA LEU A 237 19.29 7.92 7.59
C LEU A 237 19.71 9.29 8.13
N THR A 238 20.24 10.16 7.28
CA THR A 238 20.63 11.53 7.65
C THR A 238 20.25 12.51 6.56
N LEU A 239 19.65 13.64 6.93
CA LEU A 239 19.28 14.72 6.01
C LEU A 239 20.34 15.82 5.98
N LYS A 240 20.66 16.30 4.78
CA LYS A 240 21.49 17.49 4.54
C LYS A 240 20.80 18.42 3.57
N GLU A 241 20.72 19.69 3.96
CA GLU A 241 20.15 20.75 3.13
C GLU A 241 20.97 20.96 1.85
N GLN A 242 20.28 21.09 0.72
CA GLN A 242 20.85 21.50 -0.55
C GLN A 242 21.02 23.02 -0.52
N LYS A 243 22.27 23.49 -0.53
CA LYS A 243 22.55 24.91 -0.71
C LYS A 243 22.57 25.22 -2.21
N ASP A 244 21.63 26.01 -2.67
CA ASP A 244 21.65 26.50 -4.05
C ASP A 244 22.88 27.40 -4.26
N SER A 245 23.81 26.96 -5.10
CA SER A 245 25.03 27.70 -5.46
C SER A 245 24.78 28.98 -6.26
N ARG A 246 23.51 29.30 -6.57
CA ARG A 246 23.10 30.49 -7.33
C ARG A 246 22.87 31.73 -6.45
N SER A 247 22.78 31.59 -5.13
CA SER A 247 22.72 32.75 -4.23
C SER A 247 24.14 33.19 -3.84
N GLY A 248 24.76 33.98 -4.72
CA GLY A 248 26.00 34.70 -4.40
C GLY A 248 25.81 35.62 -3.19
N LYS A 249 26.92 35.89 -2.48
CA LYS A 249 27.01 36.91 -1.41
C LYS A 249 26.32 38.20 -1.87
N GLY A 250 25.14 38.51 -1.33
CA GLY A 250 24.53 39.84 -1.51
C GLY A 250 23.02 39.92 -1.66
N SER A 251 22.28 38.84 -1.90
CA SER A 251 20.81 38.93 -2.01
C SER A 251 20.12 38.59 -0.68
N LYS A 252 20.12 39.55 0.26
CA LYS A 252 19.16 39.55 1.38
C LYS A 252 17.80 39.96 0.80
N GLY A 253 16.92 38.99 0.53
CA GLY A 253 15.52 39.29 0.21
C GLY A 253 14.77 38.32 -0.71
N ILE A 254 15.39 37.27 -1.26
CA ILE A 254 14.72 36.33 -2.20
C ILE A 254 14.71 34.87 -1.68
N GLY A 255 15.38 34.59 -0.56
CA GLY A 255 15.56 33.23 -0.02
C GLY A 255 14.75 32.90 1.24
N GLU A 256 13.88 33.79 1.70
CA GLU A 256 12.88 33.43 2.71
C GLU A 256 11.76 32.70 1.98
N GLY A 257 11.65 31.39 2.19
CA GLY A 257 10.51 30.61 1.72
C GLY A 257 9.20 31.27 2.19
N PRO A 258 8.07 30.99 1.53
CA PRO A 258 6.79 31.62 1.87
C PRO A 258 6.32 31.31 3.30
N LEU A 259 6.90 30.29 3.94
CA LEU A 259 6.58 29.84 5.29
C LEU A 259 7.84 29.88 6.16
N VAL A 260 7.64 30.01 7.46
CA VAL A 260 8.74 29.85 8.42
C VAL A 260 9.25 28.41 8.39
N VAL A 261 10.54 28.24 8.69
CA VAL A 261 11.24 26.93 8.72
C VAL A 261 10.47 25.83 9.46
N THR A 262 9.73 26.17 10.51
CA THR A 262 9.00 25.21 11.35
C THR A 262 7.59 24.87 10.82
N GLU A 263 7.13 25.53 9.77
CA GLU A 263 5.86 25.28 9.07
C GLU A 263 6.07 24.70 7.67
N GLU A 264 7.33 24.63 7.19
CA GLU A 264 7.68 23.88 5.99
C GLU A 264 7.56 22.38 6.24
N LEU A 265 6.71 21.74 5.44
CA LEU A 265 6.37 20.33 5.56
C LEU A 265 6.99 19.52 4.44
N HIS A 266 7.63 18.42 4.81
CA HIS A 266 8.34 17.52 3.91
C HIS A 266 7.72 16.14 3.91
N LEU A 267 7.90 15.41 2.80
CA LEU A 267 7.44 14.03 2.65
C LEU A 267 8.61 13.12 2.28
N ILE A 268 8.62 11.94 2.89
CA ILE A 268 9.46 10.83 2.45
C ILE A 268 8.56 9.87 1.69
N THR A 269 9.02 9.47 0.51
CA THR A 269 8.35 8.52 -0.37
C THR A 269 9.18 7.25 -0.46
N PHE A 270 8.55 6.12 -0.24
CA PHE A 270 9.11 4.81 -0.46
C PHE A 270 8.60 4.27 -1.79
N THR A 271 9.47 3.66 -2.57
CA THR A 271 9.06 2.84 -3.72
C THR A 271 9.52 1.41 -3.54
N LEU A 272 8.77 0.47 -4.10
CA LEU A 272 9.09 -0.95 -4.09
C LEU A 272 8.81 -1.53 -5.48
N ALA A 273 9.86 -2.04 -6.13
CA ALA A 273 9.73 -2.83 -7.35
C ALA A 273 9.25 -4.24 -6.98
N TYR A 274 7.93 -4.41 -6.95
CA TYR A 274 7.27 -5.66 -6.58
C TYR A 274 7.14 -6.57 -7.80
N ALA A 275 7.56 -7.82 -7.66
CA ALA A 275 7.41 -8.85 -8.70
C ALA A 275 6.95 -10.18 -8.06
N TYR A 276 5.77 -10.66 -8.47
CA TYR A 276 5.26 -11.95 -8.02
C TYR A 276 4.32 -12.59 -9.04
N CYS A 277 4.55 -13.87 -9.35
CA CYS A 277 3.74 -14.66 -10.28
C CYS A 277 3.49 -13.96 -11.65
N GLY A 278 4.49 -13.27 -12.20
CA GLY A 278 4.37 -12.54 -13.48
C GLY A 278 3.51 -11.28 -13.43
N LEU A 279 3.23 -10.77 -12.22
CA LEU A 279 2.76 -9.40 -12.01
C LEU A 279 3.93 -8.57 -11.48
N GLU A 280 4.25 -7.50 -12.20
CA GLU A 280 5.30 -6.55 -11.84
C GLU A 280 4.68 -5.17 -11.66
N LEU A 281 4.98 -4.51 -10.53
CA LEU A 281 4.43 -3.21 -10.16
C LEU A 281 5.49 -2.37 -9.44
N GLU A 282 5.50 -1.07 -9.71
CA GLU A 282 6.17 -0.09 -8.84
C GLU A 282 5.15 0.40 -7.80
N LEU A 283 5.29 -0.08 -6.57
CA LEU A 283 4.44 0.35 -5.45
C LEU A 283 5.04 1.61 -4.83
N GLU A 284 4.20 2.55 -4.41
CA GLU A 284 4.62 3.81 -3.79
C GLU A 284 3.80 4.12 -2.55
N THR A 285 4.45 4.58 -1.49
CA THR A 285 3.78 5.08 -0.27
C THR A 285 4.58 6.23 0.34
N SER A 286 3.92 7.09 1.12
CA SER A 286 4.57 8.28 1.69
C SER A 286 4.26 8.42 3.16
N THR A 287 5.20 9.03 3.88
CA THR A 287 5.06 9.35 5.31
C THR A 287 3.97 10.37 5.54
N LEU A 288 3.61 10.57 6.82
CA LEU A 288 2.99 11.82 7.22
C LEU A 288 3.99 12.98 7.01
N PRO A 289 3.50 14.21 6.79
CA PRO A 289 4.30 15.41 6.76
C PRO A 289 5.13 15.56 8.02
N PHE A 290 6.40 15.88 7.82
CA PHE A 290 7.33 16.12 8.91
C PHE A 290 8.05 17.45 8.71
N VAL A 291 8.56 18.00 9.81
CA VAL A 291 9.30 19.27 9.82
C VAL A 291 10.79 18.99 9.98
N ILE A 292 11.62 19.75 9.25
CA ILE A 292 13.08 19.67 9.34
C ILE A 292 13.65 20.91 10.03
N ILE A 293 14.22 20.70 11.20
CA ILE A 293 14.89 21.72 12.02
C ILE A 293 16.41 21.64 11.89
N SER A 294 17.10 22.74 12.15
CA SER A 294 18.56 22.78 12.24
C SER A 294 19.05 22.83 13.69
N ASN A 295 18.23 23.35 14.62
CA ASN A 295 18.57 23.52 16.03
C ASN A 295 17.39 23.13 16.95
N ASN A 296 17.71 22.60 18.13
CA ASN A 296 16.73 22.18 19.14
C ASN A 296 15.83 23.32 19.65
N ASN A 297 16.26 24.58 19.56
CA ASN A 297 15.41 25.72 19.91
C ASN A 297 14.14 25.83 19.03
N GLN A 298 14.16 25.23 17.84
CA GLN A 298 13.00 25.17 16.92
C GLN A 298 12.04 24.02 17.22
N LEU A 299 12.44 23.06 18.08
CA LEU A 299 11.69 21.83 18.34
C LEU A 299 10.26 22.09 18.82
N SER A 300 10.07 23.07 19.71
CA SER A 300 8.74 23.38 20.25
C SER A 300 7.79 23.88 19.17
N SER A 301 8.26 24.81 18.31
CA SER A 301 7.45 25.36 17.22
C SER A 301 7.20 24.32 16.13
N ALA A 302 8.22 23.53 15.75
CA ALA A 302 8.06 22.43 14.81
C ALA A 302 7.05 21.40 15.30
N TRP A 303 7.09 21.06 16.59
CA TRP A 303 6.12 20.15 17.18
C TRP A 303 4.70 20.73 17.17
N ALA A 304 4.53 22.02 17.45
CA ALA A 304 3.24 22.67 17.34
C ALA A 304 2.65 22.55 15.92
N SER A 305 3.48 22.70 14.89
CA SER A 305 3.08 22.48 13.49
C SER A 305 2.62 21.04 13.25
N ILE A 306 3.39 20.04 13.71
CA ILE A 306 3.01 18.62 13.58
C ILE A 306 1.68 18.33 14.28
N LEU A 307 1.46 18.88 15.49
CA LEU A 307 0.18 18.77 16.19
C LEU A 307 -0.96 19.37 15.36
N TRP A 308 -0.76 20.56 14.79
CA TRP A 308 -1.81 21.29 14.08
C TRP A 308 -2.26 20.58 12.80
N ILE A 309 -1.31 20.18 11.94
CA ILE A 309 -1.65 19.52 10.68
C ILE A 309 -2.32 18.16 10.92
N ASN A 310 -1.78 17.34 11.83
CA ASN A 310 -2.34 16.02 12.09
C ASN A 310 -3.65 16.07 12.89
N MET A 311 -3.99 17.19 13.54
CA MET A 311 -5.27 17.36 14.22
C MET A 311 -6.39 17.83 13.28
N LEU A 312 -6.05 18.63 12.25
CA LEU A 312 -7.03 19.41 11.49
C LEU A 312 -7.08 19.12 10.00
N SER A 313 -6.01 18.57 9.41
CA SER A 313 -5.99 18.38 7.97
C SER A 313 -6.92 17.25 7.53
N SER A 314 -7.73 17.52 6.51
CA SER A 314 -8.49 16.50 5.78
C SER A 314 -7.62 15.74 4.77
N ASN A 315 -6.52 16.33 4.33
CA ASN A 315 -5.50 15.69 3.52
C ASN A 315 -4.21 15.58 4.33
N PRO A 316 -3.92 14.41 4.93
CA PRO A 316 -2.77 14.27 5.81
C PRO A 316 -1.44 14.43 5.07
N LYS A 317 -1.38 14.57 3.74
CA LYS A 317 -0.15 14.78 2.96
C LYS A 317 0.01 16.21 2.40
N ASP A 318 -0.84 17.15 2.79
CA ASP A 318 -0.78 18.52 2.29
C ASP A 318 0.46 19.27 2.82
N GLN A 319 1.49 19.38 1.98
CA GLN A 319 2.71 20.12 2.31
C GLN A 319 2.50 21.65 2.37
N GLN A 320 1.39 22.16 1.83
CA GLN A 320 1.08 23.59 1.81
C GLN A 320 0.05 23.99 2.87
N PHE A 321 -0.30 23.08 3.79
CA PHE A 321 -1.31 23.29 4.85
C PHE A 321 -1.18 24.63 5.60
N PHE A 322 0.04 25.04 5.93
CA PHE A 322 0.30 26.30 6.66
C PHE A 322 0.21 27.57 5.81
N SER A 323 -0.06 27.46 4.51
CA SER A 323 -0.40 28.62 3.68
C SER A 323 -1.78 29.17 4.05
N THR A 324 -2.69 28.34 4.56
CA THR A 324 -4.02 28.74 5.03
C THR A 324 -4.50 27.78 6.12
N PRO A 325 -3.88 27.82 7.34
CA PRO A 325 -4.19 26.85 8.37
C PRO A 325 -5.59 27.11 8.95
N PRO A 326 -6.45 26.08 9.09
CA PRO A 326 -7.76 26.23 9.70
C PRO A 326 -7.65 26.48 11.22
N PRO A 327 -8.65 27.13 11.82
CA PRO A 327 -8.74 27.24 13.27
C PRO A 327 -9.07 25.87 13.92
N ALA A 328 -8.50 25.61 15.10
CA ALA A 328 -8.77 24.39 15.85
C ALA A 328 -10.02 24.53 16.75
N PRO A 329 -11.00 23.63 16.69
CA PRO A 329 -12.07 23.59 17.67
C PRO A 329 -11.52 23.13 19.04
N TRP A 330 -11.91 23.81 20.12
CA TRP A 330 -11.42 23.53 21.47
C TRP A 330 -11.51 22.05 21.89
N PRO A 331 -12.59 21.30 21.64
CA PRO A 331 -12.66 19.89 22.04
C PRO A 331 -11.52 19.04 21.45
N ARG A 332 -11.15 19.27 20.18
CA ARG A 332 -10.02 18.55 19.54
C ARG A 332 -8.68 19.00 20.13
N LEU A 333 -8.50 20.31 20.30
CA LEU A 333 -7.27 20.85 20.87
C LEU A 333 -7.05 20.37 22.31
N ALA A 334 -8.10 20.35 23.13
CA ALA A 334 -8.08 19.88 24.51
C ALA A 334 -7.67 18.40 24.62
N GLU A 335 -8.22 17.54 23.75
CA GLU A 335 -7.86 16.12 23.68
C GLU A 335 -6.36 15.96 23.35
N VAL A 336 -5.89 16.64 22.29
CA VAL A 336 -4.49 16.59 21.85
C VAL A 336 -3.55 17.13 22.94
N LEU A 337 -3.91 18.23 23.61
CA LEU A 337 -3.16 18.77 24.74
C LEU A 337 -3.04 17.75 25.88
N SER A 338 -4.14 17.07 26.21
CA SER A 338 -4.13 16.01 27.22
C SER A 338 -3.17 14.88 26.87
N TRP A 339 -3.12 14.44 25.61
CA TRP A 339 -2.15 13.45 25.13
C TRP A 339 -0.69 13.92 25.29
N GLN A 340 -0.41 15.21 25.17
CA GLN A 340 0.96 15.72 25.37
C GLN A 340 1.46 15.49 26.80
N PHE A 341 0.57 15.66 27.78
CA PHE A 341 0.89 15.37 29.19
C PHE A 341 0.92 13.87 29.45
N GLN A 342 -0.05 13.11 28.95
CA GLN A 342 -0.10 11.66 29.14
C GLN A 342 1.12 10.96 28.56
N SER A 343 1.61 11.42 27.40
CA SER A 343 2.75 10.82 26.77
C SER A 343 4.02 11.05 27.61
N VAL A 344 4.20 12.16 28.33
CA VAL A 344 5.43 12.41 29.11
C VAL A 344 5.30 12.01 30.58
N ALA A 345 4.15 12.25 31.19
CA ALA A 345 3.91 12.16 32.63
C ALA A 345 2.95 11.03 33.04
N GLU A 346 2.65 10.10 32.12
CA GLU A 346 1.79 8.91 32.33
C GLU A 346 0.33 9.21 32.69
N ARG A 347 -0.04 10.49 32.81
CA ARG A 347 -1.39 10.98 33.09
C ARG A 347 -1.70 12.21 32.25
N GLY A 348 -2.89 12.23 31.66
CA GLY A 348 -3.40 13.38 30.91
C GLY A 348 -3.89 14.53 31.81
N LEU A 349 -4.52 15.50 31.18
CA LEU A 349 -5.14 16.64 31.84
C LEU A 349 -6.58 16.31 32.28
N GLY A 350 -6.91 16.62 33.53
CA GLY A 350 -8.28 16.55 34.04
C GLY A 350 -9.12 17.73 33.56
N ARG A 351 -10.43 17.66 33.83
CA ARG A 351 -11.41 18.68 33.42
C ARG A 351 -11.04 20.09 33.89
N ASP A 352 -10.67 20.25 35.15
CA ASP A 352 -10.36 21.57 35.72
C ASP A 352 -9.10 22.19 35.11
N HIS A 353 -8.09 21.36 34.79
CA HIS A 353 -6.89 21.81 34.08
C HIS A 353 -7.23 22.29 32.67
N LEU A 354 -8.08 21.55 31.95
CA LEU A 354 -8.52 21.92 30.61
C LEU A 354 -9.37 23.19 30.64
N LEU A 355 -10.27 23.34 31.62
CA LEU A 355 -11.07 24.55 31.78
C LEU A 355 -10.18 25.78 32.01
N MET A 356 -9.19 25.68 32.90
CA MET A 356 -8.24 26.76 33.13
C MET A 356 -7.47 27.15 31.85
N LEU A 357 -7.03 26.17 31.06
CA LEU A 357 -6.37 26.43 29.77
C LEU A 357 -7.31 27.07 28.75
N ALA A 358 -8.58 26.65 28.71
CA ALA A 358 -9.60 27.26 27.85
C ALA A 358 -9.80 28.73 28.22
N GLU A 359 -9.98 29.04 29.51
CA GLU A 359 -10.12 30.41 30.00
C GLU A 359 -8.90 31.27 29.70
N LYS A 360 -7.70 30.67 29.72
CA LYS A 360 -6.46 31.38 29.38
C LYS A 360 -6.38 31.76 27.89
N LEU A 361 -6.92 30.92 27.00
CA LEU A 361 -6.87 31.15 25.54
C LEU A 361 -8.01 32.03 25.05
N PHE A 362 -9.22 31.86 25.61
CA PHE A 362 -10.43 32.52 25.12
C PHE A 362 -10.95 33.61 26.05
N GLY A 363 -10.35 33.77 27.24
CA GLY A 363 -10.87 34.62 28.31
C GLY A 363 -11.87 33.88 29.19
N LYS A 364 -12.28 34.51 30.29
CA LYS A 364 -13.41 34.02 31.08
C LYS A 364 -14.70 34.22 30.30
N ALA A 365 -15.52 33.19 30.23
CA ALA A 365 -16.86 33.25 29.66
C ALA A 365 -17.74 34.24 30.42
#